data_AF-A0A7C9A8N6-F1
#
_entry.id   AF-A0A7C9A8N6-F1
#
_cell.length_a   1.000
_cell.length_b   1.000
_cell.length_c   1.000
_cell.angle_alpha   90.00
_cell.angle_beta   90.00
_cell.angle_gamma   90.00
#
_symmetry.space_group_name_H-M   'P 1'
#
loop_
_entity.id
_entity.type
_entity.pdbx_description
1 polymer ?
#
loop_
_entity_poly.entity_id
_entity_poly.type
_entity_poly.pdbx_seq_one_letter_code
_entity_poly.pdbx_strand_id
1 'polypeptide(L)'
;FVVYRHLKSLGYIVGRHGIPWSLKTVRSSLMLLEDSSDEKSSSQTVLDASICVQLLKDLHVMEVKPTFEVYLPNSKFRKTSPGDRSFVVYLARGHPLSRFEMAELGRQCEGIPLKIGHVDHGRVSFFSFDKAELPV
;
A
#
# COMPACT_ATOMS: atom_id res chain seq x y z
N PHE A 1 17.06 -5.36 2.56
CA PHE A 1 16.80 -6.36 1.49
C PHE A 1 16.65 -7.81 1.97
N VAL A 2 16.96 -8.15 3.23
CA VAL A 2 16.92 -9.55 3.70
C VAL A 2 15.51 -10.17 3.64
N VAL A 3 14.49 -9.45 4.14
CA VAL A 3 13.09 -9.93 4.11
C VAL A 3 12.59 -10.16 2.68
N TYR A 4 12.86 -9.23 1.77
CA TYR A 4 12.52 -9.38 0.35
C TYR A 4 13.13 -10.65 -0.24
N ARG A 5 14.44 -10.85 -0.05
CA ARG A 5 15.15 -12.03 -0.56
C ARG A 5 14.59 -13.32 0.03
N HIS A 6 14.27 -13.32 1.32
CA HIS A 6 13.70 -14.48 2.00
C HIS A 6 12.31 -14.84 1.44
N LEU A 7 11.41 -13.85 1.29
CA LEU A 7 10.11 -14.07 0.66
C LEU A 7 10.25 -14.58 -0.78
N LYS A 8 11.20 -14.02 -1.54
CA LYS A 8 11.50 -14.47 -2.91
C LYS A 8 12.02 -15.92 -2.95
N SER A 9 12.86 -16.34 -2.00
CA SER A 9 13.36 -17.72 -1.93
C SER A 9 12.27 -18.74 -1.60
N LEU A 10 11.21 -18.32 -0.90
CA LEU A 10 10.03 -19.14 -0.65
C LEU A 10 9.07 -19.22 -1.86
N GLY A 11 9.41 -18.57 -2.98
CA GLY A 11 8.62 -18.58 -4.20
C GLY A 11 7.52 -17.52 -4.25
N TYR A 12 7.33 -16.71 -3.20
CA TYR A 12 6.32 -15.66 -3.20
C TYR A 12 6.60 -14.61 -4.28
N ILE A 13 5.52 -14.01 -4.76
CA ILE A 13 5.57 -12.78 -5.55
C ILE A 13 5.50 -11.62 -4.58
N VAL A 14 6.45 -10.68 -4.73
CA VAL A 14 6.64 -9.59 -3.78
C VAL A 14 6.62 -8.27 -4.55
N GLY A 15 5.59 -7.48 -4.31
CA GLY A 15 5.43 -6.11 -4.81
C GLY A 15 5.86 -5.10 -3.77
N ARG A 16 6.26 -3.91 -4.21
CA ARG A 16 6.40 -2.75 -3.31
C ARG A 16 5.01 -2.15 -3.10
N HIS A 17 4.68 -1.86 -1.86
CA HIS A 17 3.39 -1.25 -1.55
C HIS A 17 3.23 0.11 -2.27
N GLY A 18 2.04 0.33 -2.84
CA GLY A 18 1.71 1.56 -3.59
C GLY A 18 2.40 1.70 -4.95
N ILE A 19 3.17 0.70 -5.41
CA ILE A 19 3.81 0.73 -6.72
C ILE A 19 3.05 -0.21 -7.68
N PRO A 20 2.44 0.32 -8.76
CA PRO A 20 1.70 -0.52 -9.69
C PRO A 20 2.61 -1.48 -10.46
N TRP A 21 2.09 -2.68 -10.73
CA TRP A 21 2.81 -3.74 -11.46
C TRP A 21 3.11 -3.39 -12.92
N SER A 22 2.20 -2.65 -13.56
CA SER A 22 2.34 -2.21 -14.94
C SER A 22 1.97 -0.74 -15.06
N LEU A 23 2.77 0.02 -15.81
CA LEU A 23 2.39 1.34 -16.31
C LEU A 23 1.39 1.15 -17.47
N LYS A 24 0.18 0.67 -17.20
CA LYS A 24 -0.90 0.92 -18.16
C LYS A 24 -1.12 2.42 -18.09
N THR A 25 -0.83 3.13 -19.18
CA THR A 25 -1.07 4.57 -19.31
C THR A 25 -2.47 4.85 -18.80
N VAL A 26 -2.56 5.46 -17.62
CA VAL A 26 -3.81 6.04 -17.16
C VAL A 26 -4.04 7.21 -18.10
N ARG A 27 -4.81 6.99 -19.16
CA ARG A 27 -5.50 8.09 -19.82
C ARG A 27 -6.39 8.65 -18.72
N SER A 28 -5.89 9.69 -18.06
CA SER A 28 -6.54 10.32 -16.93
C SER A 28 -7.93 10.72 -17.38
N SER A 29 -8.93 9.95 -16.96
CA SER A 29 -10.33 10.29 -17.05
C SER A 29 -10.61 11.31 -15.95
N LEU A 30 -10.05 12.51 -16.08
CA LEU A 30 -10.73 13.72 -15.62
C LEU A 30 -11.83 14.03 -16.65
N MET A 31 -12.79 13.11 -16.74
CA MET A 31 -14.08 13.30 -17.37
C MET A 31 -15.01 13.72 -16.24
N LEU A 32 -14.98 15.01 -15.88
CA LEU A 32 -16.06 15.60 -15.10
C LEU A 32 -16.69 16.71 -15.92
N LEU A 33 -17.82 16.32 -16.50
CA LEU A 33 -18.90 17.14 -17.05
C LEU A 33 -18.55 17.92 -18.31
N GLU A 34 -18.70 17.25 -19.46
CA GLU A 34 -19.24 17.91 -20.65
C GLU A 34 -20.61 18.47 -20.27
N ASP A 35 -20.68 19.78 -20.06
CA ASP A 35 -21.87 20.52 -20.46
C ASP A 35 -21.52 21.35 -21.69
N SER A 36 -22.51 21.37 -22.57
CA SER A 36 -22.52 21.80 -23.94
C SER A 36 -22.12 23.26 -24.18
N SER A 37 -21.79 23.51 -25.44
CA SER A 37 -21.74 24.78 -26.18
C SER A 37 -20.38 25.48 -26.39
N ASP A 38 -20.28 25.98 -27.62
CA ASP A 38 -19.11 26.32 -28.41
C ASP A 38 -18.30 27.56 -27.95
N GLU A 39 -17.10 27.62 -28.52
CA GLU A 39 -16.25 28.80 -28.78
C GLU A 39 -15.40 29.39 -27.63
N LYS A 40 -14.08 29.19 -27.80
CA LYS A 40 -12.95 30.07 -27.40
C LYS A 40 -12.94 30.65 -25.99
N SER A 41 -12.25 29.98 -25.06
CA SER A 41 -11.30 30.66 -24.18
C SER A 41 -10.35 29.66 -23.52
N SER A 42 -9.07 30.03 -23.45
CA SER A 42 -8.02 29.30 -22.76
C SER A 42 -8.25 29.37 -21.25
N SER A 43 -9.07 28.46 -20.71
CA SER A 43 -9.24 28.31 -19.27
C SER A 43 -8.39 27.15 -18.77
N GLN A 44 -7.13 27.47 -18.46
CA GLN A 44 -6.31 26.70 -17.53
C GLN A 44 -7.17 26.45 -16.28
N THR A 45 -7.54 25.20 -16.00
CA THR A 45 -8.22 24.85 -14.76
C THR A 45 -7.22 25.04 -13.61
N VAL A 46 -7.17 26.27 -13.09
CA VAL A 46 -6.50 26.59 -11.85
C VAL A 46 -7.33 25.91 -10.76
N LEU A 47 -6.95 24.69 -10.39
CA LEU A 47 -7.33 24.16 -9.09
C LEU A 47 -6.94 25.24 -8.07
N ASP A 48 -7.94 25.79 -7.39
CA ASP A 48 -7.74 26.82 -6.39
C ASP A 48 -6.66 26.33 -5.42
N ALA A 49 -5.57 27.09 -5.31
CA ALA A 49 -4.46 26.77 -4.42
C ALA A 49 -4.97 26.56 -2.98
N SER A 50 -6.07 27.24 -2.60
CA SER A 50 -6.76 27.06 -1.33
C SER A 50 -7.29 25.62 -1.14
N ILE A 51 -7.92 25.03 -2.17
CA ILE A 51 -8.44 23.66 -2.15
C ILE A 51 -7.28 22.66 -2.09
N CYS A 52 -6.23 22.87 -2.88
CA CYS A 52 -5.03 22.03 -2.84
C CYS A 52 -4.33 22.08 -1.47
N VAL A 53 -4.20 23.27 -0.88
CA VAL A 53 -3.62 23.46 0.45
C VAL A 53 -4.49 22.82 1.53
N GLN A 54 -5.82 22.89 1.41
CA GLN A 54 -6.72 22.25 2.36
C GLN A 54 -6.62 20.72 2.29
N LEU A 55 -6.64 20.13 1.09
CA LEU A 55 -6.41 18.69 0.89
C LEU A 55 -5.05 18.22 1.41
N LEU A 56 -3.99 19.04 1.25
CA LEU A 56 -2.65 18.72 1.78
C LEU A 56 -2.56 18.86 3.30
N LYS A 57 -3.31 19.80 3.90
CA LYS A 57 -3.41 19.93 5.36
C LYS A 57 -4.18 18.76 5.98
N ASP A 58 -5.20 18.28 5.28
CA ASP A 58 -6.01 17.14 5.69
C ASP A 58 -5.31 15.80 5.39
N LEU A 59 -4.21 15.83 4.63
CA LEU A 59 -3.35 14.69 4.36
C LEU A 59 -2.52 14.35 5.60
N HIS A 60 -3.10 13.60 6.54
CA HIS A 60 -2.33 12.91 7.57
C HIS A 60 -1.44 11.84 6.91
N VAL A 61 -0.21 12.22 6.55
CA VAL A 61 0.82 11.26 6.15
C VAL A 61 1.24 10.52 7.40
N MET A 62 0.56 9.41 7.69
CA MET A 62 1.07 8.45 8.64
C MET A 62 2.43 7.97 8.16
N GLU A 63 3.46 8.17 8.98
CA GLU A 63 4.83 7.74 8.68
C GLU A 63 4.92 6.20 8.58
N VAL A 64 3.94 5.50 9.15
CA VAL A 64 3.86 4.05 9.21
C VAL A 64 3.01 3.51 8.06
N LYS A 65 3.66 2.98 7.02
CA LYS A 65 3.03 2.34 5.86
C LYS A 65 3.60 0.96 5.56
N PRO A 66 2.81 0.01 5.04
CA PRO A 66 3.33 -1.28 4.61
C PRO A 66 4.48 -1.12 3.60
N THR A 67 5.42 -2.06 3.64
CA THR A 67 6.59 -2.05 2.75
C THR A 67 6.38 -2.95 1.54
N PHE A 68 5.83 -4.14 1.74
CA PHE A 68 5.62 -5.11 0.68
C PHE A 68 4.19 -5.63 0.63
N GLU A 69 3.74 -5.89 -0.59
CA GLU A 69 2.53 -6.64 -0.89
C GLU A 69 2.98 -8.04 -1.32
N VAL A 70 2.48 -9.08 -0.65
CA VAL A 70 2.91 -10.46 -0.87
C VAL A 70 1.75 -11.27 -1.43
N TYR A 71 2.04 -12.03 -2.48
CA TYR A 71 1.07 -12.84 -3.21
C TYR A 71 1.57 -14.27 -3.30
N LEU A 72 0.64 -15.21 -3.41
CA LEU A 72 0.93 -16.64 -3.49
C LEU A 72 1.97 -16.95 -4.59
N PRO A 73 2.81 -17.98 -4.38
CA PRO A 73 3.75 -18.43 -5.40
C PRO A 73 3.05 -18.78 -6.71
N ASN A 74 3.54 -18.23 -7.83
CA ASN A 74 3.09 -18.59 -9.16
C ASN A 74 4.26 -18.53 -10.14
N SER A 75 4.65 -19.70 -10.67
CA SER A 75 5.78 -19.85 -11.60
C SER A 75 5.52 -19.22 -12.98
N LYS A 76 4.26 -18.95 -13.33
CA LYS A 76 3.86 -18.31 -14.58
C LYS A 76 3.73 -16.78 -14.46
N PHE A 77 4.16 -16.19 -13.35
CA PHE A 77 4.09 -14.75 -13.14
C PHE A 77 4.99 -13.98 -14.12
N ARG A 78 4.40 -13.11 -14.94
CA ARG A 78 5.10 -12.31 -15.97
C ARG A 78 4.99 -10.80 -15.74
N LYS A 79 5.11 -10.35 -14.48
CA LYS A 79 5.06 -8.92 -14.08
C LYS A 79 3.73 -8.21 -14.38
N THR A 80 2.67 -8.94 -14.68
CA THR A 80 1.29 -8.43 -14.66
C THR A 80 0.78 -8.39 -13.21
N SER A 81 -0.38 -7.76 -12.94
CA SER A 81 -0.97 -7.84 -11.60
C SER A 81 -1.19 -9.32 -11.21
N PRO A 82 -0.66 -9.81 -10.06
CA PRO A 82 -0.73 -11.21 -9.67
C PRO A 82 -2.09 -11.66 -9.13
N GLY A 83 -3.08 -10.76 -9.01
CA GLY A 83 -4.39 -11.03 -8.40
C GLY A 83 -4.45 -10.50 -6.98
N ASP A 84 -5.12 -11.22 -6.08
CA ASP A 84 -5.35 -10.82 -4.69
C ASP A 84 -4.11 -11.01 -3.81
N ARG A 85 -3.90 -10.06 -2.90
CA ARG A 85 -2.79 -10.10 -1.93
C ARG A 85 -3.07 -11.16 -0.88
N SER A 86 -2.07 -12.00 -0.61
CA SER A 86 -2.15 -13.00 0.47
C SER A 86 -1.93 -12.36 1.83
N PHE A 87 -0.95 -11.45 1.92
CA PHE A 87 -0.68 -10.66 3.11
C PHE A 87 0.18 -9.45 2.74
N VAL A 88 0.25 -8.48 3.64
CA VAL A 88 1.12 -7.30 3.52
C VAL A 88 2.15 -7.30 4.64
N VAL A 89 3.36 -6.81 4.34
CA VAL A 89 4.47 -6.81 5.28
C VAL A 89 4.88 -5.39 5.61
N TYR A 90 4.85 -5.06 6.89
CA TYR A 90 5.49 -3.88 7.46
C TYR A 90 6.88 -4.26 8.00
N LEU A 91 7.91 -3.45 7.70
CA LEU A 91 9.25 -3.66 8.27
C LEU A 91 9.48 -2.69 9.42
N ALA A 92 9.65 -3.22 10.63
CA ALA A 92 10.01 -2.41 11.79
C ALA A 92 11.42 -1.82 11.63
N ARG A 93 11.54 -0.49 11.74
CA ARG A 93 12.82 0.23 11.59
C ARG A 93 13.42 0.60 12.95
N GLY A 94 13.79 -0.41 13.73
CA GLY A 94 14.49 -0.25 15.00
C GLY A 94 13.61 0.07 16.22
N HIS A 95 12.32 0.34 16.00
CA HIS A 95 11.35 0.55 17.07
C HIS A 95 10.14 -0.39 16.87
N PRO A 96 9.65 -1.06 17.93
CA PRO A 96 8.40 -1.81 17.86
C PRO A 96 7.23 -0.87 17.57
N LEU A 97 6.28 -1.34 16.76
CA LEU A 97 5.03 -0.61 16.56
C LEU A 97 4.23 -0.57 17.87
N SER A 98 3.67 0.59 18.18
CA SER A 98 2.68 0.72 19.24
C SER A 98 1.38 -0.01 18.86
N ARG A 99 0.56 -0.32 19.87
CA ARG A 99 -0.75 -0.95 19.66
C ARG A 99 -1.66 -0.13 18.73
N PHE A 100 -1.59 1.20 18.84
CA PHE A 100 -2.38 2.11 18.01
C PHE A 100 -1.93 2.04 16.54
N GLU A 101 -0.62 2.10 16.28
CA GLU A 101 -0.08 2.01 14.92
C GLU A 101 -0.39 0.66 14.26
N MET A 102 -0.35 -0.44 15.02
CA MET A 102 -0.73 -1.75 14.50
C MET A 102 -2.22 -1.83 14.12
N ALA A 103 -3.10 -1.30 14.95
CA ALA A 103 -4.54 -1.28 14.68
C ALA A 103 -4.87 -0.42 13.45
N GLU A 104 -4.21 0.73 13.34
CA GLU A 104 -4.38 1.66 12.23
C GLU A 104 -3.85 1.09 10.92
N LEU A 105 -2.65 0.51 10.92
CA LEU A 105 -2.13 -0.24 9.77
C LEU A 105 -3.08 -1.38 9.38
N GLY A 106 -3.59 -2.14 10.35
CA GLY A 106 -4.56 -3.20 10.10
C GLY A 106 -5.80 -2.69 9.39
N ARG A 107 -6.33 -1.53 9.80
CA ARG A 107 -7.48 -0.88 9.16
C ARG A 107 -7.19 -0.48 7.70
N GLN A 108 -5.99 0.03 7.43
CA GLN A 108 -5.56 0.40 6.08
C GLN A 108 -5.41 -0.81 5.14
N CYS A 109 -5.28 -2.03 5.67
CA CYS A 109 -5.05 -3.22 4.88
C CYS A 109 -6.33 -3.87 4.35
N GLU A 110 -7.51 -3.26 4.52
CA GLU A 110 -8.79 -3.71 3.92
C GLU A 110 -9.12 -5.20 4.20
N GLY A 111 -8.76 -5.70 5.38
CA GLY A 111 -8.96 -7.11 5.77
C GLY A 111 -7.87 -8.07 5.27
N ILE A 112 -6.88 -7.60 4.51
CA ILE A 112 -5.70 -8.37 4.14
C ILE A 112 -4.82 -8.54 5.39
N PRO A 113 -4.32 -9.77 5.68
CA PRO A 113 -3.47 -10.01 6.84
C PRO A 113 -2.21 -9.14 6.84
N LEU A 114 -1.99 -8.41 7.93
CA LEU A 114 -0.76 -7.64 8.18
C LEU A 114 0.27 -8.50 8.91
N LYS A 115 1.52 -8.46 8.44
CA LYS A 115 2.66 -9.10 9.11
C LYS A 115 3.78 -8.08 9.38
N ILE A 116 4.35 -8.14 10.57
CA ILE A 116 5.54 -7.37 10.95
C ILE A 116 6.77 -8.22 10.65
N GLY A 117 7.56 -7.80 9.67
CA GLY A 117 8.86 -8.40 9.36
C GLY A 117 9.94 -7.84 10.28
N HIS A 118 10.64 -8.74 10.96
CA HIS A 118 11.79 -8.44 11.79
C HIS A 118 13.01 -9.21 11.28
N VAL A 119 14.18 -8.57 11.32
CA VAL A 119 15.45 -9.20 10.96
C VAL A 119 16.39 -9.07 12.14
N ASP A 120 16.79 -10.20 12.70
CA ASP A 120 17.75 -10.26 13.79
C ASP A 120 18.86 -11.24 13.44
N HIS A 121 20.12 -10.80 13.51
CA HIS A 121 21.30 -11.61 13.17
C HIS A 121 21.17 -12.39 11.83
N GLY A 122 20.50 -11.81 10.84
CA GLY A 122 20.25 -12.43 9.53
C GLY A 122 19.07 -13.40 9.46
N ARG A 123 18.46 -13.75 10.61
CA ARG A 123 17.22 -14.51 10.68
C ARG A 123 16.04 -13.59 10.41
N VAL A 124 15.16 -14.02 9.51
CA VAL A 124 13.91 -13.30 9.21
C VAL A 124 12.78 -13.94 10.01
N SER A 125 12.03 -13.13 10.74
CA SER A 125 10.81 -13.52 11.45
C SER A 125 9.63 -12.68 10.99
N PHE A 126 8.44 -13.27 10.94
CA PHE A 126 7.19 -12.56 10.66
C PHE A 126 6.23 -12.75 11.82
N PHE A 127 5.76 -11.64 12.37
CA PHE A 127 4.77 -11.64 13.44
C PHE A 127 3.41 -11.24 12.88
N SER A 128 2.35 -11.93 13.29
CA SER A 128 0.96 -11.51 13.10
C SER A 128 0.32 -11.29 14.45
N PHE A 129 -0.63 -10.36 14.51
CA PHE A 129 -1.35 -10.02 15.72
C PHE A 129 -2.83 -10.24 15.46
N ASP A 130 -3.43 -11.11 16.25
CA ASP A 130 -4.85 -11.41 16.20
C ASP A 130 -5.49 -10.93 17.50
N LYS A 131 -6.67 -10.31 17.38
CA LYS A 131 -7.47 -9.98 18.55
C LYS A 131 -8.19 -11.24 18.99
N ALA A 132 -7.85 -11.76 20.17
CA ALA A 132 -8.57 -12.84 20.82
C ALA A 132 -9.54 -12.27 21.87
N GLU A 133 -10.75 -12.80 21.92
CA GLU A 133 -11.70 -12.56 23.01
C GLU A 133 -11.48 -13.63 24.09
N LEU A 134 -11.34 -13.21 25.34
CA LEU A 134 -11.18 -14.13 26.45
C LEU A 134 -12.55 -14.55 26.97
N PRO A 135 -12.75 -15.83 27.34
CA PRO A 135 -13.95 -16.23 28.05
C PRO A 135 -14.00 -15.50 29.39
N VAL A 136 -15.21 -15.06 29.75
CA VAL A 136 -15.52 -14.38 31.01
C VAL A 136 -15.59 -15.38 32.16
#